data_AF-A0A2T1NQM7-F1
#
_entry.id   AF-A0A2T1NQM7-F1
#
_cell.length_a   1.000
_cell.length_b   1.000
_cell.length_c   1.000
_cell.angle_alpha   90.00
_cell.angle_beta   90.00
_cell.angle_gamma   90.00
#
_symmetry.space_group_name_H-M   'P 1'
#
loop_
_entity.id
_entity.type
_entity.pdbx_description
1 polymer ?
#
loop_
_entity_poly.entity_id
_entity_poly.type
_entity_poly.pdbx_seq_one_letter_code
_entity_poly.pdbx_strand_id
1 'polypeptide(L)'
;ATLTLSDTTGPDLSACSITDTDVDCTASDNQTIADQWNADNIAALQACASDSCATDITVTSDYDYNNLNTVCGPCGNITVTYTVTDQCNNSSTVSATLNFGDATGPDLSACTVTDQTLQCDGDNNQTIADTWNNDNIAALQACANDISVVISSNYDYNNFDSSTVCGLGGTLPVTYTATDACGNVTTLSATLTIEDTTAPDLTLCSDVSNETIECDGANNSTLASDWNAANIASLQTCPTDSCDADASYTVTSDFDFNNFVSTCGLGGTITINYTVADDCGNIASTSATLTIEDTTAPDLALCSDVTDETIECDGNNNSTLASDWNAANIAALQTCPTDSCDADASYTVASDFDFNNFVSTCGLGGTITVNYTVADDCGNMASTSATLTIEDTTAPDLALCSD
;
A
#
# COMPACT_ATOMS: atom_id res chain seq x y z
N ALA A 1 -84.61 -79.03 11.56
CA ALA A 1 -83.95 -77.71 11.57
C ALA A 1 -82.63 -77.88 10.85
N THR A 2 -82.43 -77.18 9.73
CA THR A 2 -81.14 -77.15 9.04
C THR A 2 -80.26 -76.17 9.81
N LEU A 3 -79.17 -76.64 10.42
CA LEU A 3 -78.16 -75.75 11.01
C LEU A 3 -77.27 -75.26 9.87
N THR A 4 -77.27 -73.96 9.61
CA THR A 4 -76.31 -73.31 8.71
C THR A 4 -75.20 -72.73 9.57
N LEU A 5 -73.99 -73.25 9.41
CA LEU A 5 -72.78 -72.61 9.95
C LEU A 5 -72.37 -71.53 8.96
N SER A 6 -72.10 -70.32 9.45
CA SER A 6 -71.56 -69.21 8.68
C SER A 6 -70.27 -68.78 9.32
N ASP A 7 -69.25 -68.60 8.50
CA ASP A 7 -68.05 -67.91 8.94
C ASP A 7 -68.35 -66.42 9.11
N THR A 8 -67.82 -65.83 10.18
CA THR A 8 -67.97 -64.41 10.51
C THR A 8 -66.65 -63.79 10.96
N THR A 9 -65.55 -64.52 10.89
CA THR A 9 -64.23 -64.09 11.34
C THR A 9 -63.30 -63.94 10.15
N GLY A 10 -62.52 -62.86 10.12
CA GLY A 10 -61.49 -62.71 9.10
C GLY A 10 -60.29 -63.63 9.37
N PRO A 11 -59.42 -63.82 8.35
CA PRO A 11 -58.20 -64.61 8.50
C PRO A 11 -57.33 -64.13 9.67
N ASP A 12 -56.72 -65.07 10.39
CA ASP A 12 -55.78 -64.78 11.48
C ASP A 12 -54.40 -64.42 10.92
N LEU A 13 -53.91 -63.24 11.33
CA LEU A 13 -52.61 -62.69 10.94
C LEU A 13 -51.59 -62.75 12.10
N SER A 14 -51.92 -63.35 13.24
CA SER A 14 -51.06 -63.38 14.43
C SER A 14 -49.72 -64.11 14.20
N ALA A 15 -49.68 -65.04 13.25
CA ALA A 15 -48.47 -65.75 12.82
C ALA A 15 -47.76 -65.07 11.63
N CYS A 16 -48.32 -63.98 11.10
CA CYS A 16 -47.76 -63.25 9.98
C CYS A 16 -46.78 -62.17 10.43
N SER A 17 -45.71 -62.02 9.65
CA SER A 17 -44.77 -60.92 9.78
C SER A 17 -44.65 -60.25 8.42
N ILE A 18 -45.00 -58.97 8.35
CA ILE A 18 -44.63 -58.07 7.27
C ILE A 18 -43.56 -57.12 7.77
N THR A 19 -42.78 -56.55 6.86
CA THR A 19 -41.52 -55.86 7.22
C THR A 19 -41.60 -54.38 6.91
N ASP A 20 -41.47 -53.55 7.95
CA ASP A 20 -41.08 -52.16 7.77
C ASP A 20 -39.64 -52.13 7.24
N THR A 21 -39.37 -51.32 6.22
CA THR A 21 -38.08 -51.32 5.53
C THR A 21 -37.55 -49.91 5.36
N ASP A 22 -36.25 -49.74 5.65
CA ASP A 22 -35.51 -48.52 5.37
C ASP A 22 -34.53 -48.80 4.22
N VAL A 23 -34.55 -47.95 3.20
CA VAL A 23 -33.65 -48.03 2.05
C VAL A 23 -33.10 -46.65 1.71
N ASP A 24 -31.88 -46.62 1.18
CA ASP A 24 -31.34 -45.40 0.61
C ASP A 24 -32.17 -45.01 -0.62
N CYS A 25 -32.60 -43.75 -0.64
CA CYS A 25 -33.27 -43.19 -1.78
C CYS A 25 -32.26 -42.94 -2.90
N THR A 26 -32.76 -43.07 -4.12
CA THR A 26 -31.98 -42.86 -5.32
C THR A 26 -32.75 -41.92 -6.23
N ALA A 27 -32.05 -41.25 -7.15
CA ALA A 27 -32.69 -40.41 -8.17
C ALA A 27 -33.57 -41.22 -9.14
N SER A 28 -33.33 -42.52 -9.25
CA SER A 28 -34.07 -43.47 -10.09
C SER A 28 -34.13 -44.82 -9.39
N ASP A 29 -35.27 -45.50 -9.46
CA ASP A 29 -35.53 -46.87 -8.95
C ASP A 29 -36.30 -46.97 -7.61
N ASN A 30 -36.55 -45.85 -6.92
CA ASN A 30 -37.40 -45.85 -5.71
C ASN A 30 -38.77 -46.53 -5.96
N GLN A 31 -39.38 -46.31 -7.13
CA GLN A 31 -40.64 -46.98 -7.49
C GLN A 31 -40.47 -48.50 -7.62
N THR A 32 -39.41 -48.95 -8.29
CA THR A 32 -39.15 -50.39 -8.47
C THR A 32 -38.88 -51.08 -7.13
N ILE A 33 -38.17 -50.43 -6.23
CA ILE A 33 -37.94 -50.91 -4.87
C ILE A 33 -39.27 -51.01 -4.10
N ALA A 34 -40.10 -49.98 -4.18
CA ALA A 34 -41.41 -49.95 -3.51
C ALA A 34 -42.38 -51.01 -4.07
N ASP A 35 -42.40 -51.19 -5.39
CA ASP A 35 -43.20 -52.22 -6.07
C ASP A 35 -42.79 -53.63 -5.60
N GLN A 36 -41.49 -53.89 -5.53
CA GLN A 36 -40.96 -55.17 -5.08
C GLN A 36 -41.25 -55.41 -3.59
N TRP A 37 -41.02 -54.42 -2.74
CA TRP A 37 -41.32 -54.48 -1.31
C TRP A 37 -42.80 -54.79 -1.05
N ASN A 38 -43.70 -54.14 -1.79
CA ASN A 38 -45.14 -54.41 -1.67
C ASN A 38 -45.48 -55.85 -2.10
N ALA A 39 -44.90 -56.32 -3.21
CA ALA A 39 -45.10 -57.69 -3.69
C ALA A 39 -44.60 -58.74 -2.68
N ASP A 40 -43.46 -58.49 -2.04
CA ASP A 40 -42.88 -59.39 -1.03
C ASP A 40 -43.76 -59.47 0.23
N ASN A 41 -44.30 -58.34 0.69
CA ASN A 41 -45.25 -58.33 1.81
C ASN A 41 -46.57 -59.03 1.47
N ILE A 42 -47.09 -58.87 0.24
CA ILE A 42 -48.27 -59.63 -0.23
C ILE A 42 -47.97 -61.14 -0.21
N ALA A 43 -46.83 -61.56 -0.75
CA ALA A 43 -46.44 -62.97 -0.80
C ALA A 43 -46.24 -63.55 0.61
N ALA A 44 -45.65 -62.78 1.54
CA ALA A 44 -45.52 -63.17 2.94
C ALA A 44 -46.89 -63.42 3.58
N LEU A 45 -47.83 -62.48 3.43
CA LEU A 45 -49.20 -62.60 3.97
C LEU A 45 -49.95 -63.79 3.38
N GLN A 46 -49.82 -64.03 2.07
CA GLN A 46 -50.43 -65.20 1.41
C GLN A 46 -49.91 -66.53 1.96
N ALA A 47 -48.65 -66.57 2.41
CA ALA A 47 -48.02 -67.79 2.92
C ALA A 47 -48.33 -68.07 4.40
N CYS A 48 -48.54 -67.03 5.22
CA CYS A 48 -48.69 -67.16 6.67
C CYS A 48 -50.13 -67.01 7.17
N ALA A 49 -50.99 -66.28 6.45
CA ALA A 49 -52.36 -66.05 6.89
C ALA A 49 -53.11 -67.38 6.94
N SER A 50 -53.91 -67.56 7.98
CA SER A 50 -54.64 -68.81 8.15
C SER A 50 -56.08 -68.56 8.57
N ASP A 51 -56.97 -69.39 8.08
CA ASP A 51 -58.36 -69.41 8.49
C ASP A 51 -58.79 -70.87 8.68
N SER A 52 -59.42 -71.18 9.81
CA SER A 52 -59.85 -72.56 10.10
C SER A 52 -61.08 -72.98 9.27
N CYS A 53 -61.80 -72.02 8.71
CA CYS A 53 -63.04 -72.18 7.96
C CYS A 53 -62.87 -71.89 6.46
N ALA A 54 -61.75 -71.30 6.03
CA ALA A 54 -61.45 -71.03 4.63
C ALA A 54 -60.11 -71.65 4.18
N THR A 55 -60.09 -72.24 2.99
CA THR A 55 -58.86 -72.78 2.37
C THR A 55 -58.22 -71.83 1.36
N ASP A 56 -58.98 -70.85 0.88
CA ASP A 56 -58.54 -69.85 -0.08
C ASP A 56 -58.57 -68.48 0.60
N ILE A 57 -57.44 -67.77 0.54
CA ILE A 57 -57.27 -66.43 1.06
C ILE A 57 -56.80 -65.53 -0.09
N THR A 58 -57.35 -64.32 -0.15
CA THR A 58 -56.92 -63.28 -1.10
C THR A 58 -56.28 -62.14 -0.32
N VAL A 59 -55.11 -61.69 -0.75
CA VAL A 59 -54.42 -60.53 -0.19
C VAL A 59 -54.44 -59.40 -1.21
N THR A 60 -54.93 -58.23 -0.79
CA THR A 60 -54.85 -56.98 -1.55
C THR A 60 -54.13 -55.92 -0.73
N SER A 61 -53.64 -54.88 -1.40
CA SER A 61 -53.00 -53.72 -0.77
C SER A 61 -53.61 -52.43 -1.33
N ASP A 62 -53.61 -51.35 -0.54
CA ASP A 62 -53.90 -49.99 -1.01
C ASP A 62 -52.69 -49.27 -1.62
N TYR A 63 -51.57 -49.99 -1.81
CA TYR A 63 -50.33 -49.48 -2.38
C TYR A 63 -50.56 -48.75 -3.71
N ASP A 64 -50.10 -47.49 -3.73
CA ASP A 64 -49.95 -46.66 -4.92
C ASP A 64 -48.71 -45.79 -4.71
N TYR A 65 -47.69 -45.98 -5.53
CA TYR A 65 -46.44 -45.22 -5.43
C TYR A 65 -46.64 -43.71 -5.55
N ASN A 66 -47.71 -43.25 -6.21
CA ASN A 66 -48.03 -41.83 -6.30
C ASN A 66 -48.39 -41.21 -4.94
N ASN A 67 -48.66 -42.04 -3.92
CA ASN A 67 -48.90 -41.61 -2.54
C ASN A 67 -47.61 -41.54 -1.70
N LEU A 68 -46.43 -41.65 -2.31
CA LEU A 68 -45.16 -41.44 -1.60
C LEU A 68 -45.18 -40.04 -0.95
N ASN A 69 -45.10 -40.02 0.38
CA ASN A 69 -44.98 -38.81 1.16
C ASN A 69 -43.53 -38.32 1.07
N THR A 70 -43.24 -37.49 0.07
CA THR A 70 -41.92 -36.91 -0.14
C THR A 70 -41.58 -35.94 0.99
N VAL A 71 -40.44 -36.18 1.65
CA VAL A 71 -39.95 -35.40 2.79
C VAL A 71 -38.73 -34.58 2.39
N CYS A 72 -37.82 -35.16 1.60
CA CYS A 72 -36.63 -34.48 1.12
C CYS A 72 -36.22 -35.01 -0.26
N GLY A 73 -36.20 -34.14 -1.28
CA GLY A 73 -35.94 -34.56 -2.66
C GLY A 73 -36.88 -35.70 -3.12
N PRO A 74 -36.37 -36.78 -3.75
CA PRO A 74 -37.15 -37.97 -4.11
C PRO A 74 -37.40 -38.93 -2.93
N CYS A 75 -36.97 -38.57 -1.72
CA CYS A 75 -36.93 -39.41 -0.53
C CYS A 75 -38.13 -39.09 0.38
N GLY A 76 -38.60 -40.06 1.15
CA GLY A 76 -39.88 -39.97 1.84
C GLY A 76 -40.32 -41.30 2.43
N ASN A 77 -41.62 -41.47 2.65
CA ASN A 77 -42.15 -42.75 3.11
C ASN A 77 -43.49 -43.08 2.47
N ILE A 78 -43.78 -44.36 2.38
CA ILE A 78 -45.09 -44.88 1.98
C ILE A 78 -45.55 -45.89 3.02
N THR A 79 -46.77 -45.69 3.52
CA THR A 79 -47.42 -46.64 4.42
C THR A 79 -48.51 -47.37 3.65
N VAL A 80 -48.46 -48.68 3.64
CA VAL A 80 -49.38 -49.55 2.91
C VAL A 80 -50.20 -50.36 3.90
N THR A 81 -51.51 -50.40 3.69
CA THR A 81 -52.44 -51.28 4.40
C THR A 81 -52.77 -52.48 3.53
N TYR A 82 -52.49 -53.66 4.05
CA TYR A 82 -52.82 -54.93 3.45
C TYR A 82 -54.16 -55.41 3.99
N THR A 83 -55.04 -55.86 3.11
CA THR A 83 -56.33 -56.47 3.44
C THR A 83 -56.31 -57.93 3.03
N VAL A 84 -56.54 -58.82 3.99
CA VAL A 84 -56.56 -60.26 3.82
C VAL A 84 -58.00 -60.73 3.95
N THR A 85 -58.56 -61.29 2.88
CA THR A 85 -59.98 -61.64 2.77
C THR A 85 -60.15 -63.13 2.50
N ASP A 86 -61.05 -63.77 3.23
CA ASP A 86 -61.41 -65.18 3.04
C ASP A 86 -62.42 -65.38 1.88
N GLN A 87 -62.80 -66.63 1.61
CA GLN A 87 -63.80 -66.96 0.57
C GLN A 87 -65.25 -66.55 0.96
N CYS A 88 -65.51 -66.25 2.24
CA CYS A 88 -66.78 -65.75 2.76
C CYS A 88 -66.88 -64.21 2.80
N ASN A 89 -65.82 -63.51 2.37
CA ASN A 89 -65.63 -62.06 2.41
C ASN A 89 -65.43 -61.46 3.81
N ASN A 90 -65.04 -62.25 4.82
CA ASN A 90 -64.52 -61.70 6.06
C ASN A 90 -63.07 -61.25 5.85
N SER A 91 -62.66 -60.17 6.52
CA SER A 91 -61.34 -59.57 6.31
C SER A 91 -60.63 -59.16 7.60
N SER A 92 -59.30 -59.18 7.52
CA SER A 92 -58.37 -58.66 8.52
C SER A 92 -57.38 -57.72 7.84
N THR A 93 -56.89 -56.71 8.56
CA THR A 93 -55.94 -55.73 8.02
C THR A 93 -54.68 -55.60 8.87
N VAL A 94 -53.58 -55.24 8.22
CA VAL A 94 -52.29 -54.92 8.85
C VAL A 94 -51.56 -53.90 7.97
N SER A 95 -50.71 -53.06 8.54
CA SER A 95 -49.96 -52.04 7.79
C SER A 95 -48.45 -52.20 7.99
N ALA A 96 -47.69 -51.81 6.97
CA ALA A 96 -46.23 -51.64 7.04
C ALA A 96 -45.81 -50.34 6.34
N THR A 97 -44.62 -49.86 6.68
CA THR A 97 -44.05 -48.62 6.15
C THR A 97 -42.71 -48.88 5.48
N LEU A 98 -42.54 -48.32 4.28
CA LEU A 98 -41.27 -48.25 3.57
C LEU A 98 -40.74 -46.81 3.62
N ASN A 99 -39.53 -46.63 4.13
CA ASN A 99 -38.85 -45.34 4.21
C ASN A 99 -37.69 -45.29 3.20
N PHE A 100 -37.64 -44.20 2.46
CA PHE A 100 -36.56 -43.80 1.57
C PHE A 100 -35.81 -42.65 2.24
N GLY A 101 -34.56 -42.88 2.69
CA GLY A 101 -33.71 -41.88 3.33
C GLY A 101 -32.49 -41.53 2.49
N ASP A 102 -31.91 -40.35 2.68
CA ASP A 102 -30.61 -39.98 2.11
C ASP A 102 -29.60 -39.74 3.23
N ALA A 103 -28.45 -40.38 3.16
CA ALA A 103 -27.36 -40.22 4.11
C ALA A 103 -26.06 -39.72 3.43
N THR A 104 -26.12 -39.38 2.15
CA THR A 104 -24.96 -38.97 1.35
C THR A 104 -25.05 -37.50 1.01
N GLY A 105 -23.96 -36.76 1.19
CA GLY A 105 -23.89 -35.36 0.75
C GLY A 105 -23.71 -35.23 -0.76
N PRO A 106 -23.89 -34.02 -1.31
CA PRO A 106 -23.67 -33.74 -2.73
C PRO A 106 -22.27 -34.18 -3.19
N ASP A 107 -22.16 -34.78 -4.38
CA ASP A 107 -20.86 -35.12 -4.97
C ASP A 107 -20.20 -33.88 -5.61
N LEU A 108 -19.09 -33.44 -5.01
CA LEU A 108 -18.27 -32.32 -5.48
C LEU A 108 -16.96 -32.77 -6.16
N SER A 109 -16.79 -34.04 -6.50
CA SER A 109 -15.54 -34.58 -7.07
C SER A 109 -15.17 -34.01 -8.45
N ALA A 110 -16.17 -33.55 -9.20
CA ALA A 110 -16.01 -32.84 -10.48
C ALA A 110 -16.01 -31.31 -10.33
N CYS A 111 -16.15 -30.81 -9.11
CA CYS A 111 -16.19 -29.39 -8.79
C CYS A 111 -14.81 -28.85 -8.41
N THR A 112 -14.62 -27.56 -8.65
CA THR A 112 -13.44 -26.83 -8.21
C THR A 112 -13.84 -25.45 -7.71
N VAL A 113 -13.17 -24.99 -6.66
CA VAL A 113 -13.13 -23.59 -6.24
C VAL A 113 -11.74 -23.04 -6.53
N THR A 114 -11.64 -21.75 -6.80
CA THR A 114 -10.38 -21.12 -7.18
C THR A 114 -9.87 -20.22 -6.07
N ASP A 115 -8.62 -20.43 -5.65
CA ASP A 115 -7.88 -19.42 -4.91
C ASP A 115 -7.69 -18.17 -5.78
N GLN A 116 -7.62 -17.01 -5.15
CA GLN A 116 -7.36 -15.76 -5.86
C GLN A 116 -6.45 -14.84 -5.05
N THR A 117 -5.49 -14.23 -5.73
CA THR A 117 -4.73 -13.08 -5.22
C THR A 117 -5.18 -11.85 -5.99
N LEU A 118 -5.57 -10.81 -5.26
CA LEU A 118 -6.01 -9.53 -5.78
C LEU A 118 -5.02 -8.46 -5.39
N GLN A 119 -4.71 -7.58 -6.34
CA GLN A 119 -4.07 -6.32 -6.01
C GLN A 119 -5.06 -5.49 -5.19
N CYS A 120 -4.59 -4.96 -4.08
CA CYS A 120 -5.34 -4.03 -3.27
C CYS A 120 -5.68 -2.75 -4.08
N ASP A 121 -6.92 -2.30 -3.96
CA ASP A 121 -7.51 -1.13 -4.63
C ASP A 121 -8.35 -0.30 -3.63
N GLY A 122 -7.92 -0.26 -2.36
CA GLY A 122 -8.59 0.46 -1.27
C GLY A 122 -10.08 0.10 -1.13
N ASP A 123 -10.97 1.08 -1.33
CA ASP A 123 -12.42 0.95 -1.13
C ASP A 123 -13.08 -0.13 -2.02
N ASN A 124 -12.48 -0.47 -3.17
CA ASN A 124 -13.03 -1.48 -4.08
C ASN A 124 -12.78 -2.92 -3.62
N ASN A 125 -11.88 -3.13 -2.65
CA ASN A 125 -11.47 -4.46 -2.19
C ASN A 125 -12.66 -5.36 -1.83
N GLN A 126 -13.66 -4.83 -1.11
CA GLN A 126 -14.84 -5.59 -0.74
C GLN A 126 -15.66 -6.03 -1.94
N THR A 127 -15.86 -5.15 -2.93
CA THR A 127 -16.67 -5.47 -4.12
C THR A 127 -16.03 -6.59 -4.93
N ILE A 128 -14.69 -6.57 -5.05
CA ILE A 128 -13.94 -7.59 -5.78
C ILE A 128 -13.96 -8.92 -5.02
N ALA A 129 -13.77 -8.90 -3.69
CA ALA A 129 -13.86 -10.07 -2.82
C ALA A 129 -15.26 -10.72 -2.85
N ASP A 130 -16.32 -9.91 -2.80
CA ASP A 130 -17.71 -10.36 -2.90
C ASP A 130 -17.98 -11.06 -4.24
N THR A 131 -17.42 -10.53 -5.33
CA THR A 131 -17.55 -11.10 -6.67
C THR A 131 -16.86 -12.46 -6.76
N TRP A 132 -15.61 -12.57 -6.28
CA TRP A 132 -14.90 -13.85 -6.20
C TRP A 132 -15.68 -14.91 -5.42
N ASN A 133 -16.23 -14.54 -4.27
CA ASN A 133 -17.02 -15.47 -3.46
C ASN A 133 -18.28 -15.94 -4.19
N ASN A 134 -19.01 -15.02 -4.82
CA ASN A 134 -20.21 -15.32 -5.60
C ASN A 134 -19.91 -16.20 -6.82
N ASP A 135 -18.79 -15.98 -7.50
CA ASP A 135 -18.37 -16.78 -8.65
C ASP A 135 -18.05 -18.24 -8.23
N ASN A 136 -17.38 -18.44 -7.09
CA ASN A 136 -17.17 -19.78 -6.53
C ASN A 136 -18.50 -20.46 -6.13
N ILE A 137 -19.43 -19.71 -5.52
CA ILE A 137 -20.77 -20.23 -5.20
C ILE A 137 -21.50 -20.67 -6.47
N ALA A 138 -21.51 -19.84 -7.51
CA ALA A 138 -22.16 -20.13 -8.78
C ALA A 138 -21.53 -21.34 -9.48
N ALA A 139 -20.20 -21.44 -9.45
CA ALA A 139 -19.47 -22.59 -10.00
C ALA A 139 -19.87 -23.89 -9.29
N LEU A 140 -19.91 -23.89 -7.95
CA LEU A 140 -20.34 -25.04 -7.16
C LEU A 140 -21.79 -25.43 -7.44
N GLN A 141 -22.69 -24.45 -7.55
CA GLN A 141 -24.10 -24.71 -7.81
C GLN A 141 -24.33 -25.33 -9.19
N ALA A 142 -23.48 -25.02 -10.17
CA ALA A 142 -23.56 -25.57 -11.52
C ALA A 142 -22.93 -26.97 -11.66
N CYS A 143 -21.89 -27.28 -10.88
CA CYS A 143 -21.13 -28.54 -11.01
C CYS A 143 -21.59 -29.65 -10.04
N ALA A 144 -22.16 -29.28 -8.89
CA ALA A 144 -22.56 -30.25 -7.87
C ALA A 144 -23.57 -31.25 -8.44
N ASN A 145 -23.27 -32.53 -8.32
CA ASN A 145 -24.09 -33.60 -8.86
C ASN A 145 -25.10 -34.07 -7.82
N ASP A 146 -26.15 -33.28 -7.61
CA ASP A 146 -27.24 -33.60 -6.70
C ASP A 146 -28.52 -32.82 -7.05
N ILE A 147 -29.67 -33.30 -6.58
CA ILE A 147 -30.97 -32.66 -6.76
C ILE A 147 -31.13 -31.53 -5.74
N SER A 148 -31.34 -30.31 -6.23
CA SER A 148 -31.68 -29.15 -5.40
C SER A 148 -30.64 -28.79 -4.33
N VAL A 149 -29.36 -28.80 -4.71
CA VAL A 149 -28.27 -28.37 -3.84
C VAL A 149 -28.36 -26.87 -3.50
N VAL A 150 -28.10 -26.53 -2.24
CA VAL A 150 -27.92 -25.16 -1.77
C VAL A 150 -26.46 -24.97 -1.39
N ILE A 151 -25.81 -23.96 -1.97
CA ILE A 151 -24.44 -23.59 -1.63
C ILE A 151 -24.45 -22.42 -0.65
N SER A 152 -23.68 -22.55 0.41
CA SER A 152 -23.39 -21.47 1.36
C SER A 152 -21.88 -21.33 1.56
N SER A 153 -21.43 -20.21 2.11
CA SER A 153 -20.03 -19.99 2.47
C SER A 153 -19.94 -19.35 3.85
N ASN A 154 -18.81 -19.54 4.53
CA ASN A 154 -18.47 -18.79 5.74
C ASN A 154 -17.78 -17.44 5.45
N TYR A 155 -17.86 -16.97 4.21
CA TYR A 155 -17.23 -15.71 3.79
C TYR A 155 -17.76 -14.55 4.62
N ASP A 156 -16.82 -13.78 5.17
CA ASP A 156 -17.05 -12.51 5.83
C ASP A 156 -15.84 -11.63 5.53
N TYR A 157 -16.08 -10.54 4.80
CA TYR A 157 -15.04 -9.61 4.38
C TYR A 157 -14.24 -9.04 5.56
N ASN A 158 -14.78 -9.03 6.79
CA ASN A 158 -14.07 -8.46 7.93
C ASN A 158 -13.12 -9.45 8.62
N ASN A 159 -13.04 -10.71 8.15
CA ASN A 159 -12.26 -11.78 8.76
C ASN A 159 -10.93 -12.07 8.06
N PHE A 160 -10.36 -11.11 7.32
CA PHE A 160 -9.01 -11.24 6.79
C PHE A 160 -7.98 -11.35 7.92
N ASP A 161 -7.05 -12.30 7.77
CA ASP A 161 -5.83 -12.38 8.54
C ASP A 161 -4.79 -11.42 7.95
N SER A 162 -4.58 -10.30 8.63
CA SER A 162 -3.57 -9.29 8.28
C SER A 162 -2.18 -9.59 8.86
N SER A 163 -1.96 -10.75 9.50
CA SER A 163 -0.64 -11.07 10.07
C SER A 163 0.40 -11.47 9.03
N THR A 164 -0.05 -11.85 7.83
CA THR A 164 0.81 -12.36 6.75
C THR A 164 0.99 -11.37 5.60
N VAL A 165 0.30 -10.24 5.62
CA VAL A 165 0.29 -9.23 4.55
C VAL A 165 0.28 -7.84 5.17
N CYS A 166 0.76 -6.84 4.44
CA CYS A 166 0.94 -5.46 4.87
C CYS A 166 -0.25 -4.57 4.47
N GLY A 167 -0.32 -3.35 5.04
CA GLY A 167 -1.34 -2.34 4.72
C GLY A 167 -2.78 -2.85 4.92
N LEU A 168 -3.66 -2.54 3.96
CA LEU A 168 -5.03 -3.05 3.88
C LEU A 168 -5.13 -4.48 3.31
N GLY A 169 -4.01 -5.19 3.19
CA GLY A 169 -3.94 -6.56 2.72
C GLY A 169 -4.33 -7.62 3.76
N GLY A 170 -4.46 -8.86 3.31
CA GLY A 170 -4.72 -9.99 4.18
C GLY A 170 -5.00 -11.29 3.44
N THR A 171 -5.11 -12.39 4.17
CA THR A 171 -5.59 -13.68 3.65
C THR A 171 -6.90 -14.12 4.30
N LEU A 172 -7.83 -14.66 3.51
CA LEU A 172 -9.14 -15.13 3.97
C LEU A 172 -9.41 -16.54 3.44
N PRO A 173 -9.31 -17.58 4.30
CA PRO A 173 -9.75 -18.92 3.93
C PRO A 173 -11.28 -19.01 3.98
N VAL A 174 -11.90 -19.35 2.85
CA VAL A 174 -13.35 -19.55 2.73
C VAL A 174 -13.64 -21.02 2.53
N THR A 175 -14.59 -21.53 3.31
CA THR A 175 -15.19 -22.86 3.18
C THR A 175 -16.59 -22.73 2.61
N TYR A 176 -16.80 -23.39 1.48
CA TYR A 176 -18.08 -23.53 0.82
C TYR A 176 -18.73 -24.84 1.29
N THR A 177 -20.01 -24.78 1.66
CA THR A 177 -20.80 -25.92 2.09
C THR A 177 -21.94 -26.13 1.11
N ALA A 178 -21.93 -27.27 0.44
CA ALA A 178 -23.03 -27.75 -0.38
C ALA A 178 -23.95 -28.61 0.48
N THR A 179 -25.22 -28.25 0.55
CA THR A 179 -26.24 -28.98 1.31
C THR A 179 -27.32 -29.49 0.36
N ASP A 180 -27.64 -30.77 0.42
CA ASP A 180 -28.73 -31.37 -0.35
C ASP A 180 -30.11 -31.06 0.25
N ALA A 181 -31.18 -31.60 -0.34
CA ALA A 181 -32.54 -31.42 0.17
C ALA A 181 -32.82 -32.16 1.50
N CYS A 182 -32.03 -33.18 1.84
CA CYS A 182 -32.15 -33.99 3.04
C CYS A 182 -31.28 -33.49 4.21
N GLY A 183 -30.48 -32.45 3.98
CA GLY A 183 -29.60 -31.82 4.96
C GLY A 183 -28.19 -32.41 5.02
N ASN A 184 -27.81 -33.31 4.10
CA ASN A 184 -26.45 -33.84 4.03
C ASN A 184 -25.52 -32.81 3.39
N VAL A 185 -24.26 -32.82 3.83
CA VAL A 185 -23.29 -31.76 3.49
C VAL A 185 -21.99 -32.30 2.93
N THR A 186 -21.43 -31.56 1.95
CA THR A 186 -20.06 -31.72 1.44
C THR A 186 -19.40 -30.35 1.36
N THR A 187 -18.12 -30.25 1.67
CA THR A 187 -17.39 -28.96 1.70
C THR A 187 -16.19 -28.92 0.74
N LEU A 188 -15.88 -27.70 0.29
CA LEU A 188 -14.65 -27.34 -0.42
C LEU A 188 -14.11 -26.03 0.15
N SER A 189 -12.81 -25.77 0.00
CA SER A 189 -12.18 -24.56 0.52
C SER A 189 -11.32 -23.87 -0.55
N ALA A 190 -11.31 -22.55 -0.53
CA ALA A 190 -10.42 -21.70 -1.31
C ALA A 190 -9.90 -20.55 -0.44
N THR A 191 -8.80 -19.93 -0.85
CA THR A 191 -8.19 -18.80 -0.16
C THR A 191 -8.22 -17.56 -1.05
N LEU A 192 -8.71 -16.46 -0.49
CA LEU A 192 -8.58 -15.13 -1.08
C LEU A 192 -7.42 -14.40 -0.41
N THR A 193 -6.53 -13.82 -1.21
CA THR A 193 -5.43 -12.97 -0.74
C THR A 193 -5.59 -11.59 -1.35
N ILE A 194 -5.51 -10.55 -0.52
CA ILE A 194 -5.39 -9.15 -0.96
C ILE A 194 -3.96 -8.73 -0.62
N GLU A 195 -3.20 -8.30 -1.62
CA GLU A 195 -1.80 -7.88 -1.51
C GLU A 195 -1.63 -6.52 -2.17
N ASP A 196 -0.74 -5.71 -1.63
CA ASP A 196 -0.34 -4.48 -2.29
C ASP A 196 1.08 -4.56 -2.86
N THR A 197 1.15 -4.42 -4.18
CA THR A 197 2.40 -4.41 -4.98
C THR A 197 2.64 -3.07 -5.68
N THR A 198 1.82 -2.05 -5.40
CA THR A 198 1.86 -0.76 -6.09
C THR A 198 2.72 0.21 -5.29
N ALA A 199 3.60 0.96 -5.96
CA ALA A 199 4.38 2.00 -5.29
C ALA A 199 3.53 3.27 -5.06
N PRO A 200 3.83 4.04 -4.00
CA PRO A 200 3.07 5.26 -3.70
C PRO A 200 3.19 6.31 -4.81
N ASP A 201 2.10 7.03 -5.07
CA ASP A 201 2.06 8.13 -6.04
C ASP A 201 2.57 9.44 -5.43
N LEU A 202 3.62 10.01 -6.02
CA LEU A 202 4.25 11.26 -5.59
C LEU A 202 3.74 12.50 -6.34
N THR A 203 2.72 12.39 -7.19
CA THR A 203 2.24 13.51 -8.04
C THR A 203 1.73 14.72 -7.25
N LEU A 204 1.23 14.51 -6.03
CA LEU A 204 0.77 15.58 -5.13
C LEU A 204 1.87 16.13 -4.21
N CYS A 205 3.08 15.59 -4.27
CA CYS A 205 4.23 16.05 -3.48
C CYS A 205 4.90 17.31 -4.05
N SER A 206 4.14 18.39 -4.20
CA SER A 206 4.63 19.65 -4.78
C SER A 206 5.61 20.42 -3.88
N ASP A 207 5.58 20.16 -2.57
CA ASP A 207 6.39 20.89 -1.60
C ASP A 207 7.85 20.45 -1.59
N VAL A 208 8.14 19.28 -2.18
CA VAL A 208 9.51 18.84 -2.47
C VAL A 208 10.00 19.61 -3.67
N SER A 209 10.81 20.63 -3.42
CA SER A 209 11.25 21.53 -4.47
C SER A 209 12.70 21.94 -4.28
N ASN A 210 13.28 22.40 -5.38
CA ASN A 210 14.59 23.02 -5.35
C ASN A 210 14.52 24.30 -4.52
N GLU A 211 15.56 24.57 -3.73
CA GLU A 211 15.66 25.78 -2.92
C GLU A 211 16.98 26.49 -3.19
N THR A 212 16.95 27.82 -3.12
CA THR A 212 18.16 28.65 -3.14
C THR A 212 18.21 29.41 -1.82
N ILE A 213 19.31 29.28 -1.09
CA ILE A 213 19.55 29.97 0.18
C ILE A 213 20.84 30.79 0.09
N GLU A 214 20.89 31.86 0.87
CA GLU A 214 22.13 32.64 1.02
C GLU A 214 23.18 31.82 1.77
N CYS A 215 24.43 31.97 1.37
CA CYS A 215 25.56 31.39 2.04
C CYS A 215 25.76 32.01 3.45
N ASP A 216 26.06 31.16 4.43
CA ASP A 216 26.31 31.52 5.83
C ASP A 216 27.56 30.79 6.37
N GLY A 217 28.54 30.59 5.48
CA GLY A 217 29.83 29.98 5.78
C GLY A 217 29.73 28.63 6.49
N ALA A 218 30.18 28.57 7.74
CA ALA A 218 30.19 27.35 8.54
C ALA A 218 28.78 26.79 8.84
N ASN A 219 27.72 27.60 8.73
CA ASN A 219 26.35 27.16 8.93
C ASN A 219 25.73 26.48 7.69
N ASN A 220 26.39 26.52 6.53
CA ASN A 220 25.88 25.93 5.28
C ASN A 220 25.48 24.45 5.43
N SER A 221 26.27 23.66 6.16
CA SER A 221 25.94 22.25 6.40
C SER A 221 24.69 22.06 7.25
N THR A 222 24.45 22.97 8.20
CA THR A 222 23.26 22.96 9.06
C THR A 222 22.03 23.34 8.24
N LEU A 223 22.11 24.42 7.46
CA LEU A 223 21.02 24.85 6.58
C LEU A 223 20.65 23.76 5.57
N ALA A 224 21.64 23.10 4.97
CA ALA A 224 21.41 21.98 4.06
C ALA A 224 20.75 20.76 4.74
N SER A 225 21.14 20.46 5.99
CA SER A 225 20.52 19.41 6.79
C SER A 225 19.08 19.74 7.16
N ASP A 226 18.78 20.99 7.52
CA ASP A 226 17.44 21.44 7.87
C ASP A 226 16.51 21.41 6.66
N TRP A 227 16.99 21.85 5.49
CA TRP A 227 16.28 21.73 4.21
C TRP A 227 15.95 20.27 3.86
N ASN A 228 16.92 19.36 3.98
CA ASN A 228 16.70 17.93 3.75
C ASN A 228 15.64 17.36 4.71
N ALA A 229 15.71 17.73 5.99
CA ALA A 229 14.72 17.30 6.99
C ALA A 229 13.31 17.82 6.68
N ALA A 230 13.18 19.05 6.19
CA ALA A 230 11.90 19.61 5.76
C ALA A 230 11.32 18.84 4.56
N ASN A 231 12.13 18.51 3.55
CA ASN A 231 11.69 17.69 2.42
C ASN A 231 11.25 16.28 2.85
N ILE A 232 11.99 15.64 3.77
CA ILE A 232 11.60 14.36 4.36
C ILE A 232 10.22 14.46 5.02
N ALA A 233 10.00 15.49 5.85
CA ALA A 233 8.73 15.69 6.54
C ALA A 233 7.56 15.90 5.57
N SER A 234 7.78 16.64 4.48
CA SER A 234 6.78 16.78 3.41
C SER A 234 6.47 15.43 2.74
N LEU A 235 7.49 14.67 2.37
CA LEU A 235 7.37 13.35 1.74
C LEU A 235 6.71 12.28 2.61
N GLN A 236 6.71 12.45 3.93
CA GLN A 236 6.04 11.52 4.84
C GLN A 236 4.51 11.61 4.74
N THR A 237 3.95 12.70 4.18
CA THR A 237 2.51 12.98 4.26
C THR A 237 1.84 13.35 2.93
N CYS A 238 2.60 13.80 1.94
CA CYS A 238 2.07 14.16 0.63
C CYS A 238 1.78 13.00 -0.35
N PRO A 239 2.43 11.82 -0.29
CA PRO A 239 2.15 10.74 -1.23
C PRO A 239 0.74 10.19 -1.04
N THR A 240 0.25 9.51 -2.06
CA THR A 240 -1.03 8.79 -2.01
C THR A 240 -0.87 7.36 -2.45
N ASP A 241 -1.46 6.46 -1.67
CA ASP A 241 -1.63 5.05 -1.99
C ASP A 241 -2.96 4.59 -1.40
N SER A 242 -3.76 3.87 -2.20
CA SER A 242 -5.08 3.40 -1.78
C SER A 242 -5.03 2.25 -0.78
N CYS A 243 -3.85 1.65 -0.59
CA CYS A 243 -3.63 0.43 0.17
C CYS A 243 -2.76 0.61 1.39
N ASP A 244 -2.21 1.80 1.53
CA ASP A 244 -1.59 2.23 2.77
C ASP A 244 -2.67 2.53 3.81
N ALA A 245 -2.56 1.83 4.95
CA ALA A 245 -3.55 1.93 6.02
C ALA A 245 -3.34 3.19 6.85
N ASP A 246 -2.11 3.70 6.87
CA ASP A 246 -1.78 4.97 7.49
C ASP A 246 -1.37 6.01 6.43
N ALA A 247 -1.53 7.29 6.76
CA ALA A 247 -1.14 8.36 5.85
C ALA A 247 0.34 8.75 6.04
N SER A 248 1.19 7.81 6.45
CA SER A 248 2.56 8.04 6.92
C SER A 248 3.56 7.13 6.20
N TYR A 249 4.18 7.66 5.15
CA TYR A 249 5.16 6.92 4.38
C TYR A 249 6.54 6.89 5.05
N THR A 250 7.27 5.79 4.84
CA THR A 250 8.69 5.70 5.24
C THR A 250 9.56 6.41 4.21
N VAL A 251 10.27 7.46 4.64
CA VAL A 251 11.12 8.26 3.75
C VAL A 251 12.58 8.16 4.15
N THR A 252 13.45 7.95 3.17
CA THR A 252 14.91 8.00 3.30
C THR A 252 15.51 8.96 2.28
N SER A 253 16.72 9.46 2.55
CA SER A 253 17.47 10.34 1.65
C SER A 253 18.93 9.88 1.58
N ASP A 254 19.61 10.18 0.46
CA ASP A 254 21.05 9.96 0.29
C ASP A 254 21.90 11.17 0.74
N PHE A 255 21.34 12.04 1.59
CA PHE A 255 21.99 13.25 2.06
C PHE A 255 23.35 13.00 2.72
N ASP A 256 24.39 13.55 2.08
CA ASP A 256 25.74 13.66 2.60
C ASP A 256 26.33 14.98 2.12
N PHE A 257 26.55 15.92 3.04
CA PHE A 257 27.07 17.25 2.72
C PHE A 257 28.49 17.21 2.11
N ASN A 258 29.23 16.10 2.25
CA ASN A 258 30.52 15.92 1.56
C ASN A 258 30.37 15.83 0.03
N ASN A 259 29.15 15.59 -0.48
CA ASN A 259 28.85 15.60 -1.92
C ASN A 259 28.49 17.01 -2.43
N PHE A 260 28.57 18.04 -1.60
CA PHE A 260 28.35 19.43 -2.01
C PHE A 260 29.40 19.88 -3.02
N VAL A 261 28.93 20.44 -4.14
CA VAL A 261 29.79 20.91 -5.23
C VAL A 261 29.89 22.42 -5.13
N SER A 262 31.00 22.92 -4.56
CA SER A 262 31.30 24.36 -4.52
C SER A 262 31.52 24.92 -5.94
N THR A 263 30.94 26.08 -6.22
CA THR A 263 31.06 26.81 -7.49
C THR A 263 31.80 28.14 -7.35
N CYS A 264 31.69 28.78 -6.18
CA CYS A 264 32.45 29.97 -5.80
C CYS A 264 32.47 30.03 -4.28
N GLY A 265 33.60 30.38 -3.67
CA GLY A 265 33.77 30.38 -2.21
C GLY A 265 33.16 29.13 -1.54
N LEU A 266 32.32 29.37 -0.54
CA LEU A 266 31.52 28.34 0.15
C LEU A 266 30.11 28.12 -0.46
N GLY A 267 29.79 28.81 -1.56
CA GLY A 267 28.58 28.64 -2.36
C GLY A 267 28.69 27.50 -3.38
N GLY A 268 27.56 26.94 -3.81
CA GLY A 268 27.52 25.73 -4.63
C GLY A 268 26.16 25.04 -4.65
N THR A 269 26.14 23.77 -5.03
CA THR A 269 24.90 22.97 -5.14
C THR A 269 25.04 21.57 -4.58
N ILE A 270 23.93 21.00 -4.11
CA ILE A 270 23.81 19.57 -3.76
C ILE A 270 22.45 19.04 -4.22
N THR A 271 22.44 17.91 -4.91
CA THR A 271 21.22 17.21 -5.33
C THR A 271 21.02 15.98 -4.45
N ILE A 272 19.83 15.84 -3.87
CA ILE A 272 19.45 14.76 -2.96
C ILE A 272 18.36 13.92 -3.61
N ASN A 273 18.54 12.60 -3.57
CA ASN A 273 17.53 11.61 -3.94
C ASN A 273 16.80 11.14 -2.69
N TYR A 274 15.47 11.13 -2.78
CA TYR A 274 14.58 10.64 -1.74
C TYR A 274 13.92 9.34 -2.20
N THR A 275 13.86 8.36 -1.30
CA THR A 275 13.12 7.11 -1.50
C THR A 275 11.98 7.07 -0.51
N VAL A 276 10.76 6.88 -1.02
CA VAL A 276 9.51 6.80 -0.28
C VAL A 276 8.99 5.38 -0.38
N ALA A 277 8.71 4.75 0.75
CA ALA A 277 8.12 3.42 0.83
C ALA A 277 6.78 3.48 1.55
N ASP A 278 5.80 2.74 1.04
CA ASP A 278 4.55 2.44 1.75
C ASP A 278 4.77 1.38 2.86
N ASP A 279 3.71 1.06 3.59
CA ASP A 279 3.67 0.00 4.61
C ASP A 279 4.03 -1.41 4.08
N CYS A 280 3.90 -1.60 2.77
CA CYS A 280 4.21 -2.84 2.08
C CYS A 280 5.66 -2.91 1.55
N GLY A 281 6.41 -1.82 1.67
CA GLY A 281 7.76 -1.70 1.16
C GLY A 281 7.84 -1.48 -0.36
N ASN A 282 6.73 -1.16 -1.03
CA ASN A 282 6.78 -0.72 -2.42
C ASN A 282 7.33 0.70 -2.46
N ILE A 283 8.23 0.97 -3.42
CA ILE A 283 9.06 2.18 -3.41
C ILE A 283 8.82 3.10 -4.61
N ALA A 284 8.74 4.39 -4.32
CA ALA A 284 8.86 5.47 -5.29
C ALA A 284 10.09 6.34 -4.98
N SER A 285 10.53 7.15 -5.94
CA SER A 285 11.67 8.04 -5.73
C SER A 285 11.50 9.38 -6.44
N THR A 286 12.07 10.42 -5.84
CA THR A 286 12.15 11.78 -6.40
C THR A 286 13.46 12.43 -5.98
N SER A 287 13.77 13.60 -6.51
CA SER A 287 15.00 14.34 -6.19
C SER A 287 14.76 15.84 -6.10
N ALA A 288 15.51 16.53 -5.24
CA ALA A 288 15.53 17.99 -5.18
C ALA A 288 16.97 18.49 -5.11
N THR A 289 17.20 19.73 -5.54
CA THR A 289 18.51 20.39 -5.53
C THR A 289 18.47 21.62 -4.64
N LEU A 290 19.40 21.68 -3.68
CA LEU A 290 19.69 22.88 -2.91
C LEU A 290 20.83 23.65 -3.58
N THR A 291 20.63 24.95 -3.75
CA THR A 291 21.65 25.91 -4.17
C THR A 291 21.98 26.82 -3.00
N ILE A 292 23.26 26.94 -2.67
CA ILE A 292 23.76 27.93 -1.72
C ILE A 292 24.48 28.99 -2.55
N GLU A 293 23.97 30.21 -2.55
CA GLU A 293 24.51 31.33 -3.33
C GLU A 293 25.05 32.38 -2.37
N ASP A 294 26.19 32.98 -2.71
CA ASP A 294 26.71 34.15 -2.01
C ASP A 294 26.42 35.39 -2.86
N THR A 295 25.55 36.25 -2.34
CA THR A 295 25.17 37.51 -2.97
C THR A 295 25.64 38.72 -2.16
N THR A 296 26.37 38.47 -1.07
CA THR A 296 26.78 39.47 -0.10
C THR A 296 28.17 39.98 -0.44
N ALA A 297 28.36 41.31 -0.46
CA ALA A 297 29.67 41.90 -0.67
C ALA A 297 30.51 41.91 0.61
N PRO A 298 31.85 41.86 0.52
CA PRO A 298 32.71 41.80 1.69
C PRO A 298 32.59 43.05 2.59
N ASP A 299 32.60 42.86 3.91
CA ASP A 299 32.57 43.95 4.88
C ASP A 299 33.98 44.54 5.09
N LEU A 300 34.12 45.85 4.82
CA LEU A 300 35.36 46.60 4.96
C LEU A 300 35.48 47.35 6.30
N ALA A 301 34.56 47.17 7.25
CA ALA A 301 34.53 47.94 8.51
C ALA A 301 35.79 47.74 9.38
N LEU A 302 36.46 46.60 9.25
CA LEU A 302 37.70 46.29 10.00
C LEU A 302 38.99 46.68 9.25
N CYS A 303 38.88 47.24 8.06
CA CYS A 303 40.01 47.69 7.24
C CYS A 303 40.56 49.05 7.69
N SER A 304 41.04 49.14 8.93
CA SER A 304 41.59 50.38 9.49
C SER A 304 42.97 50.77 8.95
N ASP A 305 43.67 49.83 8.32
CA ASP A 305 45.04 50.02 7.81
C ASP A 305 45.06 50.66 6.41
N VAL A 306 43.89 50.92 5.83
CA VAL A 306 43.74 51.76 4.64
C VAL A 306 43.72 53.22 5.08
N THR A 307 44.84 53.90 4.95
CA THR A 307 45.02 55.24 5.50
C THR A 307 45.45 56.26 4.47
N ASP A 308 44.94 57.47 4.64
CA ASP A 308 45.51 58.66 4.03
C ASP A 308 46.97 58.83 4.49
N GLU A 309 47.85 59.28 3.58
CA GLU A 309 49.25 59.53 3.90
C GLU A 309 49.71 60.89 3.36
N THR A 310 50.60 61.57 4.08
CA THR A 310 51.29 62.77 3.61
C THR A 310 52.78 62.51 3.58
N ILE A 311 53.40 62.69 2.41
CA ILE A 311 54.82 62.42 2.15
C ILE A 311 55.52 63.70 1.68
N GLU A 312 56.76 63.90 2.11
CA GLU A 312 57.58 65.04 1.69
C GLU A 312 57.98 64.95 0.21
N CYS A 313 57.88 66.05 -0.52
CA CYS A 313 58.29 66.17 -1.90
C CYS A 313 59.82 66.30 -2.02
N ASP A 314 60.53 65.18 -2.21
CA ASP A 314 61.99 65.19 -2.38
C ASP A 314 62.48 65.39 -3.83
N GLY A 315 61.52 65.44 -4.76
CA GLY A 315 61.71 65.78 -6.17
C GLY A 315 62.24 64.66 -7.07
N ASN A 316 62.62 63.50 -6.53
CA ASN A 316 63.20 62.41 -7.33
C ASN A 316 62.53 61.06 -7.16
N ASN A 317 61.88 60.78 -6.02
CA ASN A 317 61.29 59.46 -5.74
C ASN A 317 59.77 59.45 -5.54
N ASN A 318 59.10 60.60 -5.69
CA ASN A 318 57.65 60.78 -5.46
C ASN A 318 56.78 59.68 -6.10
N SER A 319 57.07 59.26 -7.32
CA SER A 319 56.32 58.20 -8.01
C SER A 319 56.51 56.82 -7.41
N THR A 320 57.69 56.55 -6.86
CA THR A 320 58.01 55.29 -6.17
C THR A 320 57.28 55.26 -4.84
N LEU A 321 57.39 56.32 -4.04
CA LEU A 321 56.69 56.42 -2.75
C LEU A 321 55.16 56.34 -2.91
N ALA A 322 54.60 56.98 -3.92
CA ALA A 322 53.17 56.88 -4.21
C ALA A 322 52.74 55.46 -4.62
N SER A 323 53.59 54.75 -5.37
CA SER A 323 53.34 53.35 -5.75
C SER A 323 53.45 52.42 -4.55
N ASP A 324 54.40 52.65 -3.65
CA ASP A 324 54.59 51.87 -2.43
C ASP A 324 53.41 52.06 -1.46
N TRP A 325 52.90 53.29 -1.30
CA TRP A 325 51.69 53.57 -0.54
C TRP A 325 50.46 52.86 -1.10
N ASN A 326 50.23 52.93 -2.43
CA ASN A 326 49.13 52.22 -3.07
C ASN A 326 49.25 50.69 -2.89
N ALA A 327 50.46 50.15 -3.03
CA ALA A 327 50.72 48.73 -2.83
C ALA A 327 50.47 48.30 -1.37
N ALA A 328 50.82 49.13 -0.39
CA ALA A 328 50.55 48.87 1.02
C ALA A 328 49.04 48.83 1.33
N ASN A 329 48.26 49.78 0.78
CA ASN A 329 46.80 49.78 0.92
C ASN A 329 46.15 48.56 0.24
N ILE A 330 46.62 48.17 -0.94
CA ILE A 330 46.18 46.93 -1.60
C ILE A 330 46.46 45.72 -0.71
N ALA A 331 47.66 45.59 -0.16
CA ALA A 331 48.03 44.47 0.71
C ALA A 331 47.19 44.42 2.00
N ALA A 332 46.85 45.58 2.57
CA ALA A 332 45.92 45.66 3.69
C ALA A 332 44.52 45.14 3.30
N LEU A 333 43.97 45.64 2.18
CA LEU A 333 42.65 45.26 1.66
C LEU A 333 42.55 43.81 1.20
N GLN A 334 43.66 43.14 0.93
CA GLN A 334 43.66 41.70 0.63
C GLN A 334 43.32 40.86 1.87
N THR A 335 43.50 41.36 3.09
CA THR A 335 43.43 40.52 4.30
C THR A 335 42.52 41.05 5.42
N CYS A 336 42.19 42.34 5.41
CA CYS A 336 41.31 42.95 6.41
C CYS A 336 39.80 42.78 6.20
N PRO A 337 39.25 42.58 4.98
CA PRO A 337 37.81 42.40 4.81
C PRO A 337 37.33 41.13 5.51
N THR A 338 36.03 41.09 5.78
CA THR A 338 35.38 39.87 6.29
C THR A 338 34.16 39.54 5.47
N ASP A 339 34.05 38.26 5.14
CA ASP A 339 32.92 37.66 4.47
C ASP A 339 32.84 36.21 4.93
N SER A 340 31.65 35.74 5.31
CA SER A 340 31.48 34.38 5.82
C SER A 340 31.62 33.31 4.74
N CYS A 341 31.50 33.71 3.47
CA CYS A 341 31.38 32.84 2.30
C CYS A 341 32.58 32.89 1.38
N ASP A 342 33.50 33.82 1.62
CA ASP A 342 34.84 33.79 1.06
C ASP A 342 35.64 32.64 1.69
N ALA A 343 36.04 31.68 0.85
CA ALA A 343 36.83 30.53 1.30
C ALA A 343 38.32 30.85 1.30
N ASP A 344 38.73 31.82 0.47
CA ASP A 344 40.10 32.24 0.34
C ASP A 344 40.50 33.16 1.50
N ALA A 345 41.76 33.03 1.92
CA ALA A 345 42.32 33.91 2.95
C ALA A 345 42.69 35.30 2.39
N SER A 346 42.39 35.57 1.10
CA SER A 346 42.82 36.78 0.40
C SER A 346 41.79 37.25 -0.60
N TYR A 347 41.29 38.47 -0.40
CA TYR A 347 40.35 39.12 -1.31
C TYR A 347 41.02 39.61 -2.60
N THR A 348 40.24 39.70 -3.68
CA THR A 348 40.70 40.32 -4.94
C THR A 348 40.55 41.84 -4.85
N VAL A 349 41.65 42.57 -4.96
CA VAL A 349 41.65 44.04 -4.85
C VAL A 349 42.09 44.69 -6.15
N ALA A 350 41.31 45.66 -6.63
CA ALA A 350 41.64 46.54 -7.73
C ALA A 350 41.77 48.00 -7.24
N SER A 351 42.75 48.74 -7.76
CA SER A 351 42.92 50.18 -7.49
C SER A 351 42.84 50.99 -8.78
N ASP A 352 42.25 52.18 -8.74
CA ASP A 352 42.28 53.14 -9.87
C ASP A 352 43.53 54.05 -9.89
N PHE A 353 44.54 53.74 -9.08
CA PHE A 353 45.77 54.52 -8.95
C PHE A 353 46.49 54.70 -10.30
N ASP A 354 46.68 55.97 -10.67
CA ASP A 354 47.55 56.41 -11.74
C ASP A 354 48.28 57.66 -11.26
N PHE A 355 49.61 57.60 -11.17
CA PHE A 355 50.44 58.72 -10.70
C PHE A 355 50.25 60.00 -11.54
N ASN A 356 49.82 59.88 -12.81
CA ASN A 356 49.56 61.04 -13.66
C ASN A 356 48.29 61.80 -13.27
N ASN A 357 47.43 61.22 -12.42
CA ASN A 357 46.20 61.85 -11.94
C ASN A 357 46.40 62.75 -10.71
N PHE A 358 47.64 62.97 -10.27
CA PHE A 358 47.93 63.91 -9.20
C PHE A 358 47.45 65.32 -9.54
N VAL A 359 46.66 65.90 -8.64
CA VAL A 359 46.25 67.29 -8.73
C VAL A 359 47.35 68.15 -8.10
N SER A 360 48.20 68.73 -8.95
CA SER A 360 49.33 69.54 -8.51
C SER A 360 48.88 70.76 -7.70
N THR A 361 49.49 70.96 -6.53
CA THR A 361 49.24 72.11 -5.65
C THR A 361 50.41 73.10 -5.67
N CYS A 362 51.64 72.59 -5.68
CA CYS A 362 52.87 73.36 -5.79
C CYS A 362 54.00 72.48 -6.35
N GLY A 363 54.68 72.91 -7.41
CA GLY A 363 55.82 72.18 -7.98
C GLY A 363 55.47 70.74 -8.37
N LEU A 364 56.26 69.77 -7.86
CA LEU A 364 56.04 68.33 -8.02
C LEU A 364 55.16 67.71 -6.92
N GLY A 365 54.58 68.55 -6.05
CA GLY A 365 53.61 68.16 -5.04
C GLY A 365 52.16 68.25 -5.53
N GLY A 366 51.25 67.58 -4.82
CA GLY A 366 49.84 67.51 -5.14
C GLY A 366 49.09 66.48 -4.29
N THR A 367 47.83 66.25 -4.62
CA THR A 367 47.01 65.21 -3.97
C THR A 367 46.42 64.25 -5.00
N ILE A 368 46.22 62.99 -4.58
CA ILE A 368 45.45 62.00 -5.32
C ILE A 368 44.56 61.24 -4.34
N THR A 369 43.29 61.06 -4.70
CA THR A 369 42.40 60.11 -4.02
C THR A 369 42.31 58.87 -4.87
N VAL A 370 42.61 57.71 -4.29
CA VAL A 370 42.56 56.41 -4.94
C VAL A 370 41.35 55.66 -4.43
N ASN A 371 40.54 55.12 -5.35
CA ASN A 371 39.45 54.21 -5.04
C ASN A 371 39.96 52.77 -5.17
N TYR A 372 39.63 51.98 -4.15
CA TYR A 372 39.91 50.55 -4.10
C TYR A 372 38.60 49.79 -4.16
N THR A 373 38.59 48.74 -4.97
CA THR A 373 37.46 47.83 -5.12
C THR A 373 37.88 46.45 -4.68
N VAL A 374 37.17 45.87 -3.73
CA VAL A 374 37.44 44.56 -3.13
C VAL A 374 36.35 43.61 -3.57
N ALA A 375 36.72 42.44 -4.08
CA ALA A 375 35.81 41.37 -4.46
C ALA A 375 36.13 40.09 -3.68
N ASP A 376 35.08 39.40 -3.24
CA ASP A 376 35.17 38.02 -2.73
C ASP A 376 35.29 36.99 -3.87
N ASP A 377 35.36 35.72 -3.51
CA ASP A 377 35.43 34.56 -4.41
C ASP A 377 34.24 34.41 -5.37
N CYS A 378 33.07 34.90 -4.97
CA CYS A 378 31.84 34.88 -5.78
C CYS A 378 31.69 36.13 -6.64
N GLY A 379 32.60 37.09 -6.50
CA GLY A 379 32.66 38.32 -7.28
C GLY A 379 31.73 39.40 -6.77
N ASN A 380 31.19 39.31 -5.55
CA ASN A 380 30.47 40.43 -4.94
C ASN A 380 31.48 41.49 -4.47
N MET A 381 31.12 42.77 -4.60
CA MET A 381 32.11 43.86 -4.58
C MET A 381 31.76 44.95 -3.57
N ALA A 382 32.77 45.37 -2.80
CA ALA A 382 32.74 46.55 -1.94
C ALA A 382 33.82 47.57 -2.37
N SER A 383 33.73 48.81 -1.91
CA SER A 383 34.72 49.84 -2.26
C SER A 383 35.03 50.78 -1.09
N THR A 384 36.26 51.26 -1.05
CA THR A 384 36.74 52.29 -0.13
C THR A 384 37.73 53.22 -0.84
N SER A 385 38.17 54.30 -0.21
CA SER A 385 39.17 55.20 -0.78
C SER A 385 40.15 55.72 0.27
N ALA A 386 41.33 56.10 -0.20
CA ALA A 386 42.36 56.77 0.60
C ALA A 386 43.01 57.89 -0.22
N THR A 387 43.55 58.90 0.45
CA THR A 387 44.16 60.08 -0.14
C THR A 387 45.64 60.16 0.17
N LEU A 388 46.46 60.28 -0.86
CA LEU A 388 47.88 60.57 -0.75
C LEU A 388 48.13 62.05 -1.04
N THR A 389 48.86 62.72 -0.15
CA THR A 389 49.32 64.09 -0.30
C THR A 389 50.84 64.12 -0.41
N ILE A 390 51.36 64.76 -1.45
CA ILE A 390 52.80 65.06 -1.59
C ILE A 390 52.97 66.56 -1.44
N GLU A 391 53.69 67.00 -0.40
CA GLU A 391 53.90 68.42 -0.09
C GLU A 391 55.38 68.70 0.16
N ASP A 392 55.85 69.89 -0.24
CA ASP A 392 57.18 70.39 0.10
C ASP A 392 57.07 71.24 1.38
N THR A 393 57.56 70.71 2.50
CA THR A 393 57.64 71.43 3.77
C THR A 393 59.08 71.85 4.11
N THR A 394 60.05 71.45 3.29
CA THR A 394 61.47 71.72 3.47
C THR A 394 61.82 73.12 2.98
N ALA A 395 62.28 73.98 3.89
CA ALA A 395 62.73 75.32 3.51
C ALA A 395 63.96 75.28 2.58
N PRO A 396 64.14 76.27 1.68
CA PRO A 396 65.32 76.34 0.82
C PRO A 396 66.63 76.33 1.62
N ASP A 397 67.61 75.51 1.20
CA ASP A 397 68.96 75.51 1.76
C ASP A 397 69.78 76.65 1.16
N LEU A 398 70.12 77.64 2.01
CA LEU A 398 70.92 78.80 1.64
C LEU A 398 72.42 78.63 1.94
N ALA A 399 72.88 77.46 2.41
CA ALA A 399 74.27 77.24 2.82
C ALA A 399 75.30 77.42 1.69
N LEU A 400 74.86 77.35 0.43
CA LEU A 400 75.68 77.53 -0.77
C LEU A 400 75.53 78.90 -1.44
N CYS A 401 74.72 79.81 -0.88
CA CYS A 401 74.62 81.17 -1.36
C CYS A 401 75.84 81.98 -0.87
N SER A 402 76.69 82.45 -1.78
CA SER A 402 77.70 83.49 -1.48
C SER A 402 77.10 84.88 -1.68
N ASP A 403 77.46 85.81 -0.78
CA ASP A 403 77.00 87.21 -0.74
C ASP A 403 77.04 87.96 -2.09
#